data_AF-A0AAV2FEV5-F1
#
_entry.id   AF-A0AAV2FEV5-F1
#
_cell.length_a   1.000
_cell.length_b   1.000
_cell.length_c   1.000
_cell.angle_alpha   90.00
_cell.angle_beta   90.00
_cell.angle_gamma   90.00
#
_symmetry.space_group_name_H-M   'P 1'
#
loop_
_entity.id
_entity.type
_entity.pdbx_description
1 polymer ?
#
loop_
_entity_poly.entity_id
_entity_poly.type
_entity_poly.pdbx_seq_one_letter_code
_entity_poly.pdbx_strand_id
1 'polypeptide(L)'
;MISFPKSSVTFSENVKMHNQLMVSGILGMERVDKHQKYSGLATVAGRSKKELFTEALDRLRKRLKGWKERTLSVAAREVLIKSVA
;
A
#
# COMPACT_ATOMS: atom_id res chain seq x y z
N MET A 1 -15.75 -8.62 12.60
CA MET A 1 -16.36 -9.47 11.55
C MET A 1 -15.37 -9.61 10.41
N ILE A 2 -15.00 -10.84 10.05
CA ILE A 2 -14.11 -11.11 8.91
C ILE A 2 -14.96 -11.17 7.64
N SER A 3 -14.56 -10.45 6.60
CA SER A 3 -15.23 -10.51 5.29
C SER A 3 -14.48 -11.51 4.42
N PHE A 4 -15.01 -12.73 4.30
CA PHE A 4 -14.41 -13.81 3.49
C PHE A 4 -14.17 -13.42 2.03
N PRO A 5 -15.08 -12.70 1.32
CA PRO A 5 -14.82 -12.26 -0.06
C PRO A 5 -13.68 -11.25 -0.21
N LYS A 6 -13.27 -10.59 0.89
CA LYS A 6 -12.15 -9.64 0.91
C LYS A 6 -10.89 -10.24 1.54
N SER A 7 -10.94 -11.50 1.93
CA SER A 7 -9.86 -12.19 2.64
C SER A 7 -9.28 -13.27 1.73
N SER A 8 -7.96 -13.23 1.56
CA SER A 8 -7.22 -14.23 0.82
C SER A 8 -6.10 -14.80 1.71
N VAL A 9 -5.60 -15.98 1.35
CA VAL A 9 -4.53 -16.66 2.08
C VAL A 9 -3.29 -16.79 1.19
N THR A 10 -2.12 -16.53 1.77
CA THR A 10 -0.81 -16.76 1.15
C THR A 10 -0.05 -17.75 2.01
N PHE A 11 0.69 -18.65 1.38
CA PHE A 11 1.54 -19.62 2.06
C PHE A 11 3.02 -19.33 1.76
N SER A 12 3.91 -19.77 2.64
CA SER A 12 5.35 -19.73 2.37
C SER A 12 5.73 -20.75 1.30
N GLU A 13 6.86 -20.53 0.63
CA GLU A 13 7.39 -21.40 -0.44
C GLU A 13 7.65 -22.84 0.02
N ASN A 14 7.83 -23.04 1.33
CA ASN A 14 8.10 -24.34 1.93
C ASN A 14 6.84 -25.22 2.11
N VAL A 15 5.64 -24.69 1.85
CA VAL A 15 4.39 -25.45 1.98
C VAL A 15 4.07 -26.17 0.68
N LYS A 16 3.89 -27.50 0.72
CA LYS A 16 3.50 -28.28 -0.46
C LYS A 16 2.14 -27.85 -1.01
N MET A 17 1.99 -27.80 -2.33
CA MET A 17 0.76 -27.39 -3.05
C MET A 17 -0.50 -28.07 -2.49
N HIS A 18 -0.42 -29.37 -2.23
CA HIS A 18 -1.54 -30.15 -1.68
C HIS A 18 -2.03 -29.60 -0.34
N ASN A 19 -1.10 -29.27 0.57
CA ASN A 19 -1.44 -28.71 1.87
C ASN A 19 -2.00 -27.29 1.74
N GLN A 20 -1.49 -26.51 0.79
CA GLN A 20 -2.00 -25.16 0.52
C GLN A 20 -3.47 -25.21 0.06
N LEU A 21 -3.80 -26.12 -0.86
CA LEU A 21 -5.17 -26.31 -1.35
C LEU A 21 -6.11 -26.81 -0.25
N MET A 22 -5.66 -27.77 0.55
CA MET A 22 -6.43 -28.28 1.69
C MET A 22 -6.77 -27.16 2.68
N VAL A 23 -5.77 -26.38 3.10
CA VAL A 23 -5.97 -25.30 4.06
C VAL A 23 -6.81 -24.16 3.47
N SER A 24 -6.62 -23.82 2.19
CA SER A 24 -7.46 -22.83 1.49
C SER A 24 -8.93 -23.26 1.46
N GLY A 25 -9.18 -24.55 1.20
CA GLY A 25 -10.53 -25.12 1.21
C GLY A 25 -11.18 -25.12 2.59
N ILE A 26 -10.42 -25.44 3.64
CA ILE A 26 -10.89 -25.38 5.03
C ILE A 26 -11.24 -23.93 5.43
N LEU A 27 -10.44 -22.96 5.00
CA LEU A 27 -10.66 -21.54 5.31
C LEU A 27 -11.76 -20.89 4.46
N GLY A 28 -12.16 -21.51 3.34
CA GLY A 28 -13.10 -20.92 2.38
C GLY A 28 -12.58 -19.62 1.75
N MET A 29 -11.26 -19.46 1.67
CA MET A 29 -10.60 -18.27 1.15
C MET A 29 -9.86 -18.60 -0.14
N GLU A 30 -9.74 -17.61 -1.03
CA GLU A 30 -8.93 -17.74 -2.22
C GLU A 30 -7.45 -17.75 -1.85
N ARG A 31 -6.72 -18.75 -2.37
CA ARG A 31 -5.25 -18.74 -2.30
C ARG A 31 -4.73 -17.75 -3.32
N VAL A 32 -3.93 -16.81 -2.86
CA VAL A 32 -3.20 -15.88 -3.71
C VAL A 32 -1.71 -16.13 -3.50
N ASP A 33 -0.90 -16.09 -4.58
CA ASP A 33 0.55 -16.34 -4.46
C ASP A 33 1.29 -15.17 -3.80
N LYS A 34 0.79 -13.94 -3.98
CA LYS A 34 1.32 -12.74 -3.32
C LYS A 34 0.19 -11.77 -2.98
N HIS A 35 0.08 -11.41 -1.71
CA HIS A 35 -0.74 -10.26 -1.30
C HIS A 35 -0.10 -8.98 -1.83
N GLN A 36 -0.53 -8.50 -2.99
CA GLN A 36 0.08 -7.30 -3.58
C GLN A 36 -0.16 -6.05 -2.72
N LYS A 37 -1.27 -6.01 -1.96
CA LYS A 37 -1.64 -4.84 -1.15
C LYS A 37 -2.73 -5.19 -0.14
N TYR A 38 -2.36 -5.42 1.13
CA TYR A 38 -3.33 -5.47 2.21
C TYR A 38 -3.48 -4.06 2.79
N SER A 39 -4.69 -3.50 2.73
CA SER A 39 -5.06 -2.19 3.30
C SER A 39 -4.07 -1.06 2.99
N GLY A 40 -3.70 -0.90 1.71
CA GLY A 40 -2.87 0.23 1.29
C GLY A 40 -1.38 0.12 1.64
N LEU A 41 -0.95 -1.00 2.24
CA LEU A 41 0.45 -1.30 2.52
C LEU A 41 0.85 -2.54 1.70
N ALA A 42 2.08 -2.57 1.21
CA ALA A 42 2.63 -3.77 0.58
C ALA A 42 2.71 -4.86 1.65
N THR A 43 1.97 -5.96 1.45
CA THR A 43 1.96 -7.06 2.41
C THR A 43 3.30 -7.77 2.37
N VAL A 44 3.87 -7.95 3.55
CA VAL A 44 5.29 -8.26 3.82
C VAL A 44 5.67 -9.73 3.53
N ALA A 45 4.98 -10.41 2.61
CA ALA A 45 5.37 -11.76 2.22
C ALA A 45 6.45 -11.70 1.13
N GLY A 46 7.69 -11.37 1.52
CA GLY A 46 8.89 -11.59 0.70
C GLY A 46 9.62 -10.37 0.13
N ARG A 47 9.22 -9.13 0.45
CA ARG A 47 10.04 -7.94 0.11
C ARG A 47 11.14 -7.73 1.15
N SER A 48 12.32 -7.30 0.69
CA SER A 48 13.40 -6.95 1.63
C SER A 48 12.95 -5.78 2.52
N LYS A 49 13.39 -5.76 3.79
CA LYS A 49 13.10 -4.64 4.72
C LYS A 49 13.44 -3.26 4.11
N LYS A 50 14.42 -3.22 3.20
CA LYS A 50 14.83 -2.02 2.46
C LYS A 50 13.73 -1.50 1.55
N GLU A 51 13.07 -2.36 0.78
CA GLU A 51 12.02 -1.95 -0.17
C GLU A 51 10.80 -1.37 0.55
N LEU A 52 10.42 -1.97 1.68
CA LEU A 52 9.33 -1.46 2.50
C LEU A 52 9.64 -0.06 3.04
N PHE A 53 10.87 0.16 3.48
CA PHE A 53 11.30 1.46 3.98
C PHE A 53 11.38 2.51 2.87
N THR A 54 11.88 2.14 1.69
CA THR A 54 11.89 3.01 0.51
C THR A 54 10.48 3.43 0.13
N GLU A 55 9.52 2.50 0.11
CA GLU A 55 8.12 2.82 -0.20
C GLU A 55 7.51 3.81 0.82
N ALA A 56 7.82 3.65 2.11
CA ALA A 56 7.39 4.57 3.16
C ALA A 56 8.00 5.97 2.97
N LEU A 57 9.31 6.04 2.68
CA LEU A 57 10.01 7.30 2.42
C LEU A 57 9.45 8.01 1.18
N ASP A 58 9.18 7.28 0.10
CA ASP A 58 8.64 7.86 -1.12
C ASP A 58 7.24 8.42 -0.93
N ARG A 59 6.40 7.77 -0.12
CA ARG A 59 5.09 8.32 0.28
C ARG A 59 5.24 9.61 1.09
N LEU A 60 6.19 9.66 2.03
CA LEU A 60 6.47 10.87 2.81
C LEU A 60 6.95 12.01 1.91
N ARG A 61 7.90 11.74 1.01
CA ARG A 61 8.41 12.72 0.04
C ARG A 61 7.31 13.28 -0.86
N LYS A 62 6.40 12.43 -1.35
CA LYS A 62 5.25 12.86 -2.17
C LYS A 62 4.33 13.81 -1.39
N ARG A 63 4.05 13.52 -0.12
CA ARG A 63 3.25 14.41 0.74
C ARG A 63 3.94 15.76 0.96
N LEU A 64 5.23 15.74 1.29
CA LEU A 64 6.02 16.97 1.47
C LEU A 64 6.10 17.82 0.20
N LYS A 65 6.29 17.19 -0.97
CA LYS A 65 6.26 17.88 -2.26
C LYS A 65 4.91 18.54 -2.52
N GLY A 66 3.81 17.79 -2.33
CA GLY A 66 2.45 18.33 -2.49
C GLY A 66 2.15 19.49 -1.53
N TRP A 67 2.66 19.44 -0.30
CA TRP A 67 2.54 20.56 0.65
C TRP A 67 3.32 21.78 0.19
N LYS A 68 4.56 21.62 -0.27
CA LYS A 68 5.38 22.72 -0.82
C LYS A 68 4.71 23.36 -2.03
N GLU A 69 4.16 22.56 -2.95
CA GLU A 69 3.46 23.08 -4.13
C GLU A 69 2.20 23.87 -3.74
N ARG A 70 1.43 23.35 -2.76
CA ARG A 70 0.24 24.04 -2.26
C ARG A 70 0.58 25.37 -1.57
N THR A 71 1.62 25.40 -0.73
CA THR A 71 2.02 26.64 -0.05
C THR A 71 2.52 27.68 -1.04
N LEU A 72 3.31 27.29 -2.03
CA LEU A 72 3.75 28.17 -3.12
C LEU A 72 2.57 28.68 -3.95
N SER A 73 1.58 27.84 -4.25
CA SER A 73 0.38 28.23 -5.00
C SER A 73 -0.45 29.29 -4.24
N VAL A 74 -0.59 29.13 -2.92
CA VAL A 74 -1.29 30.11 -2.08
C VAL A 74 -0.56 31.45 -2.07
N ALA A 75 0.75 31.44 -1.85
CA ALA A 75 1.57 32.66 -1.85
C ALA A 75 1.51 33.38 -3.21
N ALA A 76 1.62 32.63 -4.32
CA ALA A 76 1.52 33.21 -5.66
C ALA A 76 0.14 33.85 -5.91
N ARG A 77 -0.94 33.20 -5.48
CA ARG A 77 -2.29 33.75 -5.60
C ARG A 77 -2.48 35.03 -4.80
N GLU A 78 -1.94 35.09 -3.59
CA GLU A 78 -2.01 36.28 -2.73
C GLU A 78 -1.33 37.49 -3.39
N VAL A 79 -0.15 37.28 -3.97
CA VAL A 79 0.59 38.33 -4.69
C VAL A 79 -0.20 38.85 -5.89
N LEU A 80 -0.79 37.96 -6.69
CA LEU A 80 -1.60 38.36 -7.86
C LEU A 80 -2.80 39.22 -7.45
N ILE A 81 -3.50 38.85 -6.37
CA ILE A 81 -4.62 39.64 -5.84
C ILE A 81 -4.14 41.04 -5.41
N LYS A 82 -3.03 41.11 -4.66
CA LYS A 82 -2.44 42.37 -4.20
C LYS A 82 -1.88 43.25 -5.32
N SER A 83 -1.56 42.70 -6.48
CA SER A 83 -1.04 43.47 -7.62
C SER A 83 -2.10 44.13 -8.49
N VAL A 84 -3.36 43.66 -8.41
CA VAL A 84 -4.47 44.17 -9.24
C VAL A 84 -5.48 44.99 -8.41
N ALA A 85 -5.54 44.76 -7.10
CA ALA A 85 -6.24 45.62 -6.15
C ALA A 85 -5.43 46.89 -5.85
#